data_AF-R2NR99-F1
#
_entry.id   AF-R2NR99-F1
#
_cell.length_a   1.000
_cell.length_b   1.000
_cell.length_c   1.000
_cell.angle_alpha   90.00
_cell.angle_beta   90.00
_cell.angle_gamma   90.00
#
_symmetry.space_group_name_H-M   'P 1'
#
loop_
_entity.id
_entity.type
_entity.pdbx_description
1 polymer ?
#
loop_
_entity_poly.entity_id
_entity_poly.type
_entity_poly.pdbx_seq_one_letter_code
_entity_poly.pdbx_strand_id
1 'polypeptide(L)' 'MKWTSSIKPNVFFYIGIIVGIVNAVFLGFNFFLSLLSIAIILFSDTFTEAINTFLKGSH' A
#
# COMPACT_ATOMS: atom_id res chain seq x y z
N MET A 1 18.92 7.76 19.95
CA MET A 1 18.40 7.74 18.57
C MET A 1 16.89 7.58 18.64
N LYS A 2 16.11 8.62 18.30
CA LYS A 2 14.66 8.51 18.17
C LYS A 2 14.38 7.66 16.93
N TRP A 3 13.86 6.45 17.11
CA TRP A 3 13.35 5.66 16.00
C TRP A 3 12.05 6.31 15.54
N THR A 4 12.13 7.29 14.64
CA THR A 4 10.95 7.69 13.87
C THR A 4 10.65 6.53 12.92
N SER A 5 9.78 5.62 13.34
CA SER A 5 9.20 4.58 12.50
C SER A 5 8.34 5.25 11.44
N SER A 6 8.96 5.63 10.32
CA SER A 6 8.28 6.15 9.14
C SER A 6 8.37 5.11 8.02
N ILE A 7 7.22 4.71 7.51
CA ILE A 7 7.10 3.97 6.27
C ILE A 7 7.54 4.87 5.11
N LYS A 8 8.28 4.28 4.16
CA LYS A 8 8.71 4.98 2.94
C LYS A 8 7.51 5.26 2.04
N PRO A 9 7.46 6.40 1.32
CA PRO A 9 6.31 6.82 0.50
C PRO A 9 5.79 5.75 -0.47
N ASN A 10 6.71 4.98 -1.05
CA ASN A 10 6.37 4.10 -2.18
C ASN A 10 5.95 2.68 -1.74
N VAL A 11 5.90 2.37 -0.44
CA VAL A 11 5.66 0.99 0.03
C VAL A 11 4.29 0.49 -0.42
N PHE A 12 3.24 1.28 -0.22
CA PHE A 12 1.89 0.89 -0.64
C PHE A 12 1.74 0.84 -2.16
N PHE A 13 2.45 1.71 -2.90
CA PHE A 13 2.48 1.66 -4.36
C PHE A 13 3.02 0.31 -4.86
N TYR A 14 4.14 -0.15 -4.30
CA TYR A 14 4.72 -1.46 -4.66
C TYR A 14 3.83 -2.63 -4.23
N ILE A 15 3.20 -2.55 -3.06
CA ILE A 15 2.23 -3.57 -2.60
C ILE A 15 1.08 -3.68 -3.62
N GLY A 16 0.52 -2.55 -4.05
CA GLY A 16 -0.54 -2.54 -5.05
C GLY A 16 -0.13 -3.21 -6.36
N ILE A 17 1.06 -2.90 -6.88
CA ILE A 17 1.60 -3.55 -8.09
C ILE A 17 1.74 -5.07 -7.90
N ILE A 18 2.30 -5.52 -6.78
CA ILE A 18 2.48 -6.94 -6.50
C ILE A 18 1.14 -7.66 -6.44
N VAL A 19 0.14 -7.09 -5.75
CA VAL A 19 -1.22 -7.65 -5.69
C VAL A 19 -1.82 -7.76 -7.09
N GLY A 20 -1.66 -6.72 -7.92
CA GLY A 20 -2.12 -6.74 -9.31
C GLY A 20 -1.47 -7.84 -10.16
N ILE A 21 -0.15 -8.00 -10.05
CA ILE A 21 0.59 -9.06 -10.76
C ILE A 21 0.12 -10.44 -10.30
N VAL A 22 0.03 -10.67 -8.98
CA VAL A 22 -0.43 -11.95 -8.44
C VAL A 22 -1.84 -12.26 -8.93
N ASN A 23 -2.72 -11.25 -8.96
CA ASN A 23 -4.08 -11.41 -9.45
C ASN A 23 -4.14 -11.77 -10.94
N ALA A 24 -3.34 -11.10 -11.77
CA ALA A 24 -3.29 -11.34 -13.21
C ALA A 24 -2.69 -12.71 -13.56
N VAL A 25 -1.63 -13.12 -12.85
CA VAL A 25 -0.88 -14.35 -13.16
C VAL A 25 -1.53 -15.60 -12.57
N PHE A 26 -2.05 -15.52 -11.34
CA PHE A 26 -2.46 -16.71 -10.60
C PHE A 26 -3.96 -16.80 -10.32
N LEU A 27 -4.71 -15.69 -10.38
CA LEU A 27 -6.10 -15.63 -9.90
C LEU A 27 -7.11 -15.29 -11.01
N GLY A 28 -6.68 -15.37 -12.27
CA GLY A 28 -7.57 -15.24 -13.43
C GLY A 28 -8.22 -13.86 -13.55
N PHE A 29 -7.49 -12.79 -13.23
CA PHE A 29 -8.00 -11.42 -13.26
C PHE A 29 -9.26 -11.22 -12.40
N ASN A 30 -9.25 -11.72 -11.16
CA ASN A 30 -10.36 -11.51 -10.25
C ASN A 30 -10.69 -10.01 -10.13
N PHE A 31 -11.94 -9.65 -10.44
CA PHE A 31 -12.36 -8.25 -10.54
C PHE A 31 -12.14 -7.47 -9.24
N PHE A 32 -12.46 -8.07 -8.08
CA PHE A 32 -12.31 -7.42 -6.79
C PHE A 32 -10.85 -7.17 -6.44
N LEU A 33 -9.97 -8.12 -6.74
CA LEU A 33 -8.54 -7.96 -6.50
C LEU A 33 -7.90 -6.94 -7.46
N SER A 34 -8.38 -6.85 -8.70
CA SER A 34 -7.98 -5.78 -9.62
C SER A 34 -8.39 -4.41 -9.10
N LEU A 35 -9.64 -4.28 -8.63
CA LEU A 35 -10.13 -3.03 -8.04
C LEU A 35 -9.35 -2.66 -6.78
N LEU A 36 -9.07 -3.64 -5.91
CA LEU A 36 -8.26 -3.45 -4.70
C LEU A 36 -6.84 -3.02 -5.03
N SER A 37 -6.19 -3.69 -5.98
CA SER A 37 -4.84 -3.33 -6.46
C SER A 37 -4.80 -1.88 -6.95
N ILE A 38 -5.76 -1.47 -7.77
CA ILE A 38 -5.83 -0.11 -8.31
C ILE A 38 -6.06 0.90 -7.19
N ALA A 39 -6.96 0.61 -6.24
CA ALA A 39 -7.20 1.47 -5.09
C ALA A 39 -5.94 1.64 -4.24
N ILE A 40 -5.19 0.56 -3.96
CA ILE A 40 -3.94 0.63 -3.21
C ILE A 40 -2.90 1.49 -3.94
N ILE A 41 -2.80 1.38 -5.27
CA ILE A 41 -1.88 2.19 -6.08
C ILE A 41 -2.27 3.67 -6.02
N LEU A 42 -3.54 3.99 -6.31
CA LEU A 42 -4.04 5.37 -6.40
C LEU A 42 -4.00 6.11 -5.07
N PHE A 43 -4.27 5.42 -3.97
CA PHE A 43 -4.28 5.99 -2.62
C PHE A 43 -3.01 5.70 -1.82
N SER A 44 -1.93 5.26 -2.49
CA SER A 44 -0.69 4.83 -1.83
C SER A 44 -0.06 5.90 -0.95
N ASP A 45 -0.07 7.16 -1.39
CA ASP A 45 0.42 8.30 -0.61
C ASP A 45 -0.45 8.54 0.62
N THR A 46 -1.78 8.52 0.47
CA THR A 46 -2.74 8.68 1.57
C THR A 46 -2.57 7.58 2.62
N PHE A 47 -2.38 6.32 2.20
CA PHE A 47 -2.08 5.23 3.13
C PHE A 47 -0.75 5.44 3.85
N THR A 48 0.29 5.87 3.13
CA THR A 48 1.60 6.12 3.73
C THR A 48 1.54 7.24 4.75
N GLU A 49 0.84 8.33 4.44
CA GLU A 49 0.65 9.45 5.35
C GLU A 49 -0.18 9.07 6.58
N ALA A 50 -1.29 8.33 6.38
CA ALA A 50 -2.12 7.85 7.49
C ALA A 50 -1.33 6.97 8.47
N ILE A 51 -0.54 6.03 7.96
CA ILE A 51 0.27 5.14 8.80
C ILE A 51 1.41 5.91 9.46
N ASN A 52 2.11 6.80 8.73
CA ASN A 52 3.16 7.62 9.31
C ASN A 52 2.63 8.56 10.40
N THR A 53 1.40 9.07 10.25
CA THR A 53 0.73 9.89 11.26
C THR A 53 0.38 9.06 12.48
N PHE A 54 -0.15 7.84 12.29
CA PHE A 54 -0.40 6.91 13.39
C PHE A 54 0.88 6.55 14.16
N LEU A 55 1.96 6.21 13.45
CA LEU A 55 3.25 5.85 14.05
C LEU A 55 3.92 7.00 14.79
N LYS A 56 3.68 8.26 14.36
CA LYS A 56 4.18 9.46 15.06
C LYS A 56 3.29 9.88 16.22
N GLY A 57 1.97 9.67 16.12
CA GLY A 57 0.99 10.00 17.15
C GLY A 57 0.97 9.02 18.32
N SER A 58 1.56 7.83 18.17
CA SER A 58 1.74 6.86 19.27
C SER A 58 2.98 7.17 20.14
N HIS A 59 3.48 8.42 20.14
CA HIS A 59 4.73 8.82 20.78
C HIS A 59 4.59 10.05 21.68
#